data_AF-A0A9E5F1T1-F1
#
_entry.id   AF-A0A9E5F1T1-F1
#
_cell.length_a   1.000
_cell.length_b   1.000
_cell.length_c   1.000
_cell.angle_alpha   90.00
_cell.angle_beta   90.00
_cell.angle_gamma   90.00
#
_symmetry.space_group_name_H-M   'P 1'
#
loop_
_entity.id
_entity.type
_entity.pdbx_description
1 polymer ?
#
loop_
_entity_poly.entity_id
_entity_poly.type
_entity_poly.pdbx_seq_one_letter_code
_entity_poly.pdbx_strand_id
1 'polypeptide(L)'
;MFVPLFLTFMSPLIFGVVWLAQLYKLELAWQKTQIVLDNAAIHLGRNDCEMVRALEKDRRRLWTLHQNYHRSLACSLIPATAPACSKLAEALRVLIRVKNVESFKQAQLSWQNGTRMALKEIQGEVSSARLVRVETPALTQTRCHSCAESLGWQLTSLPQTRSQLVEGSNTQISTSVSILREENGKWNYRLWAE
;
A
#
# COMPACT_ATOMS: atom_id res chain seq x y z
N MET A 1 -31.83 7.78 62.62
CA MET A 1 -31.22 6.55 62.05
C MET A 1 -31.42 6.48 60.53
N PHE A 2 -31.12 7.56 59.79
CA PHE A 2 -31.43 7.70 58.33
C PHE A 2 -30.24 7.45 57.39
N VAL A 3 -29.01 7.39 57.94
CA VAL A 3 -27.76 7.25 57.19
C VAL A 3 -27.68 5.95 56.36
N PRO A 4 -28.09 4.75 56.84
CA PRO A 4 -27.91 3.53 56.05
C PRO A 4 -28.83 3.46 54.83
N LEU A 5 -30.06 4.00 54.92
CA LEU A 5 -31.01 4.08 53.80
C LEU A 5 -30.51 5.05 52.71
N PHE A 6 -29.98 6.21 53.10
CA PHE A 6 -29.43 7.19 52.17
C PHE A 6 -28.21 6.65 51.40
N LEU A 7 -27.33 5.90 52.08
CA LEU A 7 -26.19 5.22 51.44
C LEU A 7 -26.62 4.13 50.46
N THR A 8 -27.66 3.35 50.76
CA THR A 8 -28.22 2.37 49.81
C THR A 8 -28.88 2.99 48.59
N PHE A 9 -29.52 4.17 48.72
CA PHE A 9 -30.11 4.88 47.58
C PHE A 9 -29.10 5.64 46.74
N MET A 10 -27.99 6.10 47.33
CA MET A 10 -26.90 6.77 46.60
C MET A 10 -25.95 5.78 45.90
N SER A 11 -25.85 4.55 46.39
CA SER A 11 -25.01 3.49 45.80
C SER A 11 -25.30 3.26 44.30
N PRO A 12 -26.54 3.02 43.84
CA PRO A 12 -26.84 2.84 42.42
C PRO A 12 -26.49 4.06 41.55
N LEU A 13 -26.64 5.27 42.09
CA LEU A 13 -26.26 6.51 41.40
C LEU A 13 -24.73 6.58 41.25
N ILE A 14 -23.98 6.30 42.31
CA ILE A 14 -22.51 6.30 42.27
C ILE A 14 -21.99 5.19 41.36
N PHE A 15 -22.48 3.95 41.49
CA PHE A 15 -22.11 2.83 40.62
C PHE A 15 -22.51 3.09 39.16
N GLY A 16 -23.68 3.69 38.92
CA GLY A 16 -24.11 4.09 37.58
C GLY A 16 -23.17 5.11 36.94
N VAL A 17 -22.77 6.15 37.68
CA VAL A 17 -21.82 7.18 37.21
C VAL A 17 -20.43 6.56 36.96
N VAL A 18 -19.95 5.69 37.84
CA VAL A 18 -18.67 4.99 37.66
C VAL A 18 -18.70 4.09 36.42
N TRP A 19 -19.79 3.34 36.22
CA TRP A 19 -19.96 2.47 35.05
C TRP A 19 -20.04 3.27 33.75
N LEU A 20 -20.81 4.35 33.73
CA LEU A 20 -20.85 5.29 32.60
C LEU A 20 -19.47 5.89 32.30
N ALA A 21 -18.71 6.27 33.32
CA ALA A 21 -17.35 6.77 33.15
C ALA A 21 -16.40 5.71 32.58
N GLN A 22 -16.58 4.43 32.96
CA GLN A 22 -15.82 3.32 32.39
C GLN A 22 -16.20 3.04 30.93
N LEU A 23 -17.50 3.01 30.61
CA LEU A 23 -17.99 2.87 29.24
C LEU A 23 -17.48 4.02 28.35
N TYR A 24 -17.52 5.25 28.86
CA TYR A 24 -17.02 6.41 28.13
C TYR A 24 -15.51 6.32 27.87
N LYS A 25 -14.73 5.82 28.84
CA LYS A 25 -13.29 5.59 28.65
C LYS A 25 -13.02 4.51 27.60
N LEU A 26 -13.81 3.44 27.57
CA LEU A 26 -13.72 2.39 26.55
C LEU A 26 -14.03 2.92 25.16
N GLU A 27 -15.14 3.65 25.01
CA GLU A 27 -15.53 4.29 23.75
C GLU A 27 -14.43 5.24 23.24
N LEU A 28 -13.89 6.07 24.13
CA LEU A 28 -12.85 7.04 23.76
C LEU A 28 -11.53 6.36 23.39
N ALA A 29 -11.19 5.23 24.02
CA ALA A 29 -10.04 4.40 23.64
C ALA A 29 -10.25 3.72 22.28
N TRP A 30 -11.46 3.25 21.99
CA TRP A 30 -11.82 2.66 20.70
C TRP A 30 -11.74 3.70 19.58
N GLN A 31 -12.33 4.90 19.77
CA GLN A 31 -12.27 6.00 18.80
C GLN A 31 -10.82 6.42 18.51
N LYS A 32 -9.96 6.53 19.53
CA LYS A 32 -8.53 6.81 19.32
C LYS A 32 -7.86 5.72 18.49
N THR A 33 -8.12 4.47 18.81
CA THR A 33 -7.56 3.32 18.06
C THR A 33 -7.97 3.37 16.59
N GLN A 34 -9.24 3.65 16.32
CA GLN A 34 -9.78 3.78 14.98
C GLN A 34 -9.12 4.93 14.20
N ILE A 35 -8.91 6.09 14.82
CA ILE A 35 -8.24 7.24 14.18
C ILE A 35 -6.80 6.90 13.78
N VAL A 36 -6.04 6.23 14.66
CA VAL A 36 -4.65 5.82 14.37
C VAL A 36 -4.62 4.83 13.21
N LEU A 37 -5.53 3.85 13.23
CA LEU A 37 -5.67 2.86 12.18
C LEU A 37 -6.02 3.52 10.84
N ASP A 38 -7.00 4.42 10.80
CA ASP A 38 -7.39 5.14 9.59
C ASP A 38 -6.25 6.02 9.05
N ASN A 39 -5.51 6.72 9.91
CA ASN A 39 -4.35 7.51 9.52
C ASN A 39 -3.27 6.63 8.87
N ALA A 40 -2.92 5.50 9.49
CA ALA A 40 -1.95 4.57 8.95
C ALA A 40 -2.41 3.98 7.60
N ALA A 41 -3.71 3.70 7.45
CA ALA A 41 -4.29 3.26 6.20
C ALA A 41 -4.19 4.34 5.10
N ILE A 42 -4.43 5.61 5.41
CA ILE A 42 -4.24 6.74 4.49
C ILE A 42 -2.77 6.84 4.05
N HIS A 43 -1.81 6.68 4.96
CA HIS A 43 -0.39 6.68 4.63
C HIS A 43 -0.01 5.54 3.67
N LEU A 44 -0.54 4.34 3.88
CA LEU A 44 -0.38 3.22 2.95
C LEU A 44 -0.98 3.55 1.57
N GLY A 45 -2.19 4.15 1.54
CA GLY A 45 -2.87 4.60 0.33
C GLY A 45 -2.03 5.54 -0.52
N ARG A 46 -1.42 6.52 0.14
CA ARG A 46 -0.53 7.48 -0.53
C ARG A 46 0.70 6.80 -1.10
N ASN A 47 1.38 5.97 -0.31
CA ASN A 47 2.59 5.27 -0.77
C ASN A 47 2.31 4.35 -1.97
N ASP A 48 1.19 3.63 -1.95
CA ASP A 48 0.81 2.78 -3.08
C ASP A 48 0.54 3.60 -4.34
N CYS A 49 -0.21 4.69 -4.22
CA CYS A 49 -0.49 5.58 -5.34
C CYS A 49 0.79 6.19 -5.92
N GLU A 50 1.74 6.59 -5.07
CA GLU A 50 3.05 7.08 -5.50
C GLU A 50 3.86 6.01 -6.24
N MET A 51 3.89 4.78 -5.72
CA MET A 51 4.53 3.64 -6.38
C MET A 51 3.90 3.37 -7.75
N VAL A 52 2.57 3.37 -7.86
CA VAL A 52 1.86 3.17 -9.14
C VAL A 52 2.20 4.26 -10.15
N ARG A 53 2.20 5.53 -9.71
CA ARG A 53 2.56 6.67 -10.56
C ARG A 53 4.01 6.59 -11.03
N ALA A 54 4.92 6.13 -10.17
CA ALA A 54 6.33 5.92 -10.53
C ALA A 54 6.48 4.80 -11.58
N LEU A 55 5.83 3.66 -11.39
CA LEU A 55 5.80 2.56 -12.37
C LEU A 55 5.27 3.01 -13.72
N GLU A 56 4.17 3.78 -13.73
CA GLU A 56 3.58 4.30 -14.97
C GLU A 56 4.50 5.31 -15.68
N LYS A 57 5.21 6.14 -14.91
CA LYS A 57 6.22 7.07 -15.45
C LYS A 57 7.39 6.31 -16.07
N ASP A 58 7.87 5.27 -15.43
CA ASP A 58 8.95 4.43 -15.94
C ASP A 58 8.52 3.65 -17.19
N ARG A 59 7.29 3.14 -17.21
CA ARG A 59 6.69 2.49 -18.39
C ARG A 59 6.68 3.42 -19.59
N ARG A 60 6.27 4.68 -19.43
CA ARG A 60 6.31 5.69 -20.51
C ARG A 60 7.74 5.97 -21.00
N ARG A 61 8.72 6.02 -20.10
CA ARG A 61 10.14 6.21 -20.47
C ARG A 61 10.69 5.00 -21.23
N LEU A 62 10.39 3.80 -20.74
CA LEU A 62 10.76 2.54 -21.39
C LEU A 62 10.12 2.42 -22.77
N TRP A 63 8.86 2.84 -22.93
CA TRP A 63 8.20 2.90 -24.23
C TRP A 63 8.96 3.77 -25.24
N THR A 64 9.40 4.97 -24.84
CA THR A 64 10.19 5.85 -25.72
C THR A 64 11.53 5.22 -26.10
N LEU A 65 12.25 4.62 -25.14
CA LEU A 65 13.49 3.88 -25.42
C LEU A 65 13.25 2.71 -26.37
N HIS A 66 12.13 2.02 -26.18
CA HIS A 66 11.73 0.89 -26.98
C HIS A 66 11.41 1.29 -28.44
N GLN A 67 10.77 2.44 -28.66
CA GLN A 67 10.59 2.99 -30.00
C GLN A 67 11.92 3.29 -30.69
N ASN A 68 12.91 3.82 -29.95
CA ASN A 68 14.25 4.03 -30.49
C ASN A 68 14.96 2.70 -30.81
N TYR A 69 14.75 1.67 -29.98
CA TYR A 69 15.26 0.33 -30.26
C TYR A 69 14.71 -0.23 -31.58
N HIS A 70 13.40 -0.11 -31.82
CA HIS A 70 12.80 -0.53 -33.10
C HIS A 70 13.34 0.25 -34.30
N ARG A 71 13.55 1.56 -34.17
CA ARG A 71 14.18 2.37 -35.22
C ARG A 71 15.61 1.91 -35.52
N SER A 72 16.39 1.60 -34.48
CA SER A 72 17.75 1.07 -34.64
C SER A 72 17.76 -0.32 -35.28
N LEU A 73 16.80 -1.19 -34.94
CA LEU A 73 16.62 -2.47 -35.62
C LEU A 73 16.32 -2.29 -37.11
N ALA A 74 15.37 -1.41 -37.46
CA ALA A 74 15.05 -1.13 -38.85
C ALA A 74 16.27 -0.57 -39.62
N CYS A 75 17.02 0.35 -39.01
CA CYS A 75 18.27 0.88 -39.58
C CYS A 75 19.34 -0.22 -39.78
N SER A 76 19.37 -1.23 -38.91
CA SER A 76 20.35 -2.32 -39.00
C SER A 76 20.12 -3.23 -40.22
N LEU A 77 18.94 -3.17 -40.84
CA LEU A 77 18.63 -3.91 -42.07
C LEU A 77 19.27 -3.30 -43.32
N ILE A 78 19.78 -2.07 -43.25
CA ILE A 78 20.43 -1.40 -44.37
C ILE A 78 21.95 -1.69 -44.30
N PRO A 79 22.56 -2.34 -45.32
CA PRO A 79 23.96 -2.79 -45.25
C PRO A 79 24.96 -1.69 -44.91
N ALA A 80 24.77 -0.48 -45.44
CA ALA A 80 25.67 0.65 -45.21
C ALA A 80 25.70 1.13 -43.75
N THR A 81 24.61 0.95 -43.00
CA THR A 81 24.45 1.40 -41.61
C THR A 81 24.39 0.27 -40.60
N ALA A 82 24.35 -0.99 -41.06
CA ALA A 82 24.20 -2.19 -40.25
C ALA A 82 25.19 -2.30 -39.07
N PRO A 83 26.50 -2.02 -39.21
CA PRO A 83 27.44 -2.17 -38.09
C PRO A 83 27.21 -1.17 -36.96
N ALA A 84 26.82 0.07 -37.30
CA ALA A 84 26.58 1.12 -36.30
C ALA A 84 25.21 0.94 -35.63
N CYS A 85 24.17 0.67 -36.43
CA CYS A 85 22.81 0.53 -35.93
C CYS A 85 22.59 -0.78 -35.14
N SER A 86 23.30 -1.87 -35.46
CA SER A 86 23.27 -3.10 -34.65
C SER A 86 23.88 -2.91 -33.26
N LYS A 87 25.04 -2.26 -33.15
CA LYS A 87 25.66 -1.89 -31.87
C LYS A 87 24.74 -1.01 -31.02
N LEU A 88 24.09 -0.03 -31.65
CA LEU A 88 23.12 0.83 -30.96
C LEU A 88 21.89 0.03 -30.50
N ALA A 89 21.36 -0.86 -31.33
CA ALA A 89 20.22 -1.70 -30.97
C ALA A 89 20.54 -2.59 -29.76
N GLU A 90 21.72 -3.21 -29.72
CA GLU A 90 22.13 -4.03 -28.59
C GLU A 90 22.35 -3.20 -27.32
N ALA A 91 22.96 -2.01 -27.44
CA ALA A 91 23.12 -1.10 -26.30
C ALA A 91 21.75 -0.66 -25.74
N LEU A 92 20.78 -0.34 -26.61
CA LEU A 92 19.41 0.01 -26.20
C LEU A 92 18.70 -1.18 -25.55
N ARG A 93 18.90 -2.40 -26.06
CA ARG A 93 18.34 -3.62 -25.48
C ARG A 93 18.82 -3.84 -24.05
N VAL A 94 20.13 -3.74 -23.83
CA VAL A 94 20.74 -3.84 -22.50
C VAL A 94 20.18 -2.74 -21.58
N LEU A 95 20.12 -1.50 -22.07
CA LEU A 95 19.59 -0.38 -21.30
C LEU A 95 18.12 -0.59 -20.88
N ILE A 96 17.26 -1.06 -21.79
CA ILE A 96 15.85 -1.39 -21.52
C ILE A 96 15.74 -2.45 -20.42
N ARG A 97 16.58 -3.48 -20.45
CA ARG A 97 16.58 -4.55 -19.43
C ARG A 97 17.04 -4.03 -18.08
N VAL A 98 18.12 -3.27 -18.04
CA VAL A 98 18.63 -2.65 -16.80
C VAL A 98 17.55 -1.75 -16.19
N LYS A 99 16.93 -0.88 -16.99
CA LYS A 99 15.89 0.03 -16.51
C LYS A 99 14.63 -0.70 -16.03
N ASN A 100 14.26 -1.82 -16.67
CA ASN A 100 13.16 -2.65 -16.20
C ASN A 100 13.43 -3.28 -14.82
N VAL A 101 14.63 -3.82 -14.62
CA VAL A 101 15.02 -4.42 -13.33
C VAL A 101 15.11 -3.36 -12.24
N GLU A 102 15.65 -2.18 -12.57
CA GLU A 102 15.74 -1.05 -11.65
C GLU A 102 14.35 -0.58 -11.20
N SER A 103 13.43 -0.39 -12.15
CA SER A 103 12.05 0.02 -11.85
C SER A 103 11.32 -0.99 -10.96
N PHE A 104 11.47 -2.29 -11.23
CA PHE A 104 10.91 -3.35 -10.38
C PHE A 104 11.44 -3.28 -8.95
N LYS A 105 12.77 -3.21 -8.79
CA LYS A 105 13.41 -3.14 -7.47
C LYS A 105 12.99 -1.90 -6.70
N GLN A 106 12.92 -0.74 -7.37
CA GLN A 106 12.48 0.50 -6.75
C GLN A 106 11.04 0.43 -6.27
N ALA A 107 10.13 -0.13 -7.07
CA ALA A 107 8.74 -0.34 -6.66
C ALA A 107 8.65 -1.27 -5.45
N GLN A 108 9.37 -2.39 -5.46
CA GLN A 108 9.39 -3.35 -4.35
C GLN A 108 9.94 -2.71 -3.05
N LEU A 109 11.02 -1.94 -3.15
CA LEU A 109 11.60 -1.24 -1.99
C LEU A 109 10.69 -0.13 -1.47
N SER A 110 10.07 0.66 -2.36
CA SER A 110 9.10 1.69 -1.98
C SER A 110 7.89 1.09 -1.27
N TRP A 111 7.37 -0.02 -1.79
CA TRP A 111 6.31 -0.80 -1.14
C TRP A 111 6.69 -1.28 0.26
N GLN A 112 7.85 -1.92 0.39
CA GLN A 112 8.34 -2.45 1.67
C GLN A 112 8.59 -1.33 2.69
N ASN A 113 9.16 -0.21 2.26
CA ASN A 113 9.45 0.92 3.13
C ASN A 113 8.16 1.60 3.61
N GLY A 114 7.20 1.87 2.72
CA GLY A 114 5.91 2.44 3.14
C GLY A 114 5.13 1.51 4.07
N THR A 115 5.18 0.21 3.81
CA THR A 115 4.61 -0.79 4.72
C THR A 115 5.29 -0.73 6.09
N ARG A 116 6.62 -0.67 6.14
CA ARG A 116 7.37 -0.56 7.41
C ARG A 116 7.04 0.72 8.17
N MET A 117 6.87 1.86 7.50
CA MET A 117 6.52 3.13 8.14
C MET A 117 5.13 3.09 8.76
N ALA A 118 4.12 2.62 8.01
CA ALA A 118 2.76 2.49 8.54
C ALA A 118 2.66 1.53 9.73
N LEU A 119 3.44 0.43 9.70
CA LEU A 119 3.52 -0.50 10.83
C LEU A 119 4.14 0.14 12.08
N LYS A 120 5.14 1.01 11.93
CA LYS A 120 5.76 1.73 13.04
C LYS A 120 4.81 2.74 13.69
N GLU A 121 4.03 3.45 12.88
CA GLU A 121 3.05 4.42 13.39
C GLU A 121 2.02 3.75 14.32
N ILE A 122 1.53 2.56 13.95
CA ILE A 122 0.55 1.84 14.76
C ILE A 122 1.17 1.28 16.04
N GLN A 123 2.36 0.68 15.96
CA GLN A 123 3.03 0.10 17.14
C GLN A 123 3.39 1.15 18.19
N GLY A 124 3.58 2.41 17.79
CA GLY A 124 3.90 3.51 18.70
C GLY A 124 2.71 4.04 19.51
N GLU A 125 1.49 3.93 18.98
CA GLU A 125 0.31 4.55 19.59
C GLU A 125 -0.71 3.55 20.16
N VAL A 126 -0.80 2.33 19.63
CA VAL A 126 -1.80 1.34 20.04
C VAL A 126 -1.21 -0.06 20.10
N SER A 127 -1.13 -0.63 21.31
CA SER A 127 -0.61 -1.99 21.54
C SER A 127 -1.58 -3.11 21.14
N SER A 128 -2.88 -2.81 21.01
CA SER A 128 -3.96 -3.77 20.72
C SER A 128 -4.31 -3.89 19.23
N ALA A 129 -3.70 -3.12 18.34
CA ALA A 129 -4.02 -3.13 16.92
C ALA A 129 -2.77 -3.33 16.04
N ARG A 130 -2.91 -4.05 14.94
CA ARG A 130 -1.87 -4.23 13.92
C ARG A 130 -2.47 -4.11 12.53
N LEU A 131 -1.78 -3.44 11.62
CA LEU A 131 -2.02 -3.62 10.20
C LEU A 131 -1.20 -4.81 9.71
N VAL A 132 -1.78 -5.61 8.82
CA VAL A 132 -1.08 -6.69 8.12
C VAL A 132 -1.33 -6.52 6.63
N ARG A 133 -0.24 -6.35 5.87
CA ARG A 133 -0.29 -6.47 4.41
C ARG A 133 0.09 -7.89 4.06
N VAL A 134 -0.85 -8.62 3.50
CA VAL A 134 -0.72 -10.07 3.32
C VAL A 134 0.26 -10.39 2.19
N GLU A 135 0.36 -9.54 1.16
CA GLU A 135 1.13 -9.85 -0.04
C GLU A 135 1.83 -8.63 -0.65
N THR A 136 2.96 -8.90 -1.33
CA THR A 136 3.58 -7.93 -2.23
C THR A 136 2.66 -7.77 -3.44
N PRO A 137 2.41 -6.55 -3.95
CA PRO A 137 1.55 -6.35 -5.10
C PRO A 137 2.04 -7.18 -6.27
N ALA A 138 1.12 -7.93 -6.88
CA ALA A 138 1.43 -8.73 -8.04
C ALA A 138 1.70 -7.79 -9.24
N LEU A 139 2.92 -7.88 -9.78
CA LEU A 139 3.36 -7.12 -10.94
C LEU A 139 3.57 -8.07 -12.12
N THR A 140 2.95 -7.74 -13.25
CA THR A 140 3.22 -8.40 -14.53
C THR A 140 4.07 -7.54 -15.42
N GLN A 141 5.01 -8.19 -16.11
CA GLN A 141 5.82 -7.54 -17.12
C GLN A 141 5.02 -7.41 -18.42
N THR A 142 4.86 -6.18 -18.92
CA THR A 142 4.30 -5.94 -20.24
C THR A 142 5.38 -6.15 -21.29
N ARG A 143 5.09 -6.86 -22.37
CA ARG A 143 6.06 -7.16 -23.44
C ARG A 143 5.58 -6.66 -24.79
N CYS A 144 6.53 -6.28 -25.65
CA CYS A 144 6.25 -5.91 -27.02
C CYS A 144 5.84 -7.15 -27.84
N HIS A 145 4.75 -7.04 -28.60
CA HIS A 145 4.30 -8.14 -29.46
C HIS A 145 5.29 -8.46 -30.58
N SER A 146 5.98 -7.44 -31.12
CA SER A 146 6.86 -7.58 -32.29
C SER A 146 8.23 -8.18 -31.95
N CYS A 147 8.80 -7.89 -30.78
CA CYS A 147 10.17 -8.28 -30.43
C CYS A 147 10.32 -8.92 -29.04
N ALA A 148 9.22 -9.11 -28.32
CA ALA A 148 9.16 -9.69 -26.97
C ALA A 148 9.94 -8.94 -25.87
N GLU A 149 10.59 -7.81 -26.17
CA GLU A 149 11.28 -7.01 -25.16
C GLU A 149 10.31 -6.33 -24.19
N SER A 150 10.79 -6.09 -22.97
CA SER A 150 9.98 -5.58 -21.87
C SER A 150 9.66 -4.09 -22.03
N LEU A 151 8.37 -3.75 -21.92
CA LEU A 151 7.83 -2.40 -21.98
C LEU A 151 7.68 -1.76 -20.59
N GLY A 152 7.87 -2.53 -19.52
CA GLY A 152 7.69 -2.09 -18.15
C GLY A 152 6.90 -3.08 -17.32
N TRP A 153 6.52 -2.64 -16.13
CA TRP A 153 5.72 -3.40 -15.20
C TRP A 153 4.36 -2.76 -15.02
N GLN A 154 3.34 -3.59 -14.82
CA GLN A 154 1.98 -3.17 -14.52
C GLN A 154 1.45 -3.99 -13.35
N LEU A 155 0.64 -3.36 -12.50
CA LEU A 155 -0.09 -4.05 -11.43
C LEU A 155 -1.18 -4.93 -12.01
N THR A 156 -1.21 -6.22 -11.62
CA THR A 156 -2.31 -7.13 -11.96
C THR A 156 -3.49 -7.00 -11.03
N SER A 157 -3.22 -6.67 -9.77
CA SER A 157 -4.23 -6.47 -8.75
C SER A 157 -3.85 -5.26 -7.91
N LEU A 158 -4.87 -4.56 -7.44
CA LEU A 158 -4.65 -3.52 -6.48
C LEU A 158 -4.19 -4.16 -5.16
N PRO A 159 -3.26 -3.50 -4.48
CA PRO A 159 -2.76 -4.02 -3.22
C PRO A 159 -3.85 -4.12 -2.16
N GLN A 160 -3.90 -5.27 -1.46
CA GLN A 160 -4.84 -5.47 -0.36
C GLN A 160 -4.17 -5.21 0.98
N THR A 161 -4.84 -4.45 1.83
CA THR A 161 -4.42 -4.20 3.22
C THR A 161 -5.43 -4.90 4.15
N ARG A 162 -5.00 -5.39 5.31
CA ARG A 162 -5.90 -5.93 6.34
C ARG A 162 -5.58 -5.31 7.69
N SER A 163 -6.60 -5.05 8.51
CA SER A 163 -6.42 -4.76 9.92
C SER A 163 -6.62 -6.02 10.73
N GLN A 164 -5.77 -6.23 11.72
CA GLN A 164 -5.90 -7.27 12.73
C GLN A 164 -5.90 -6.60 14.10
N LEU A 165 -7.00 -6.77 14.83
CA LEU A 165 -7.01 -6.48 16.26
C LEU A 165 -6.35 -7.65 16.98
N VAL A 166 -5.35 -7.34 17.81
CA VAL A 166 -4.68 -8.34 18.66
C VAL A 166 -5.22 -8.15 20.06
N GLU A 167 -6.36 -8.77 20.34
CA GLU A 167 -6.81 -8.97 21.72
C GLU A 167 -6.09 -10.16 22.33
N GLY A 168 -5.80 -10.06 23.64
CA GLY A 168 -4.98 -11.02 24.37
C GLY A 168 -5.35 -12.48 24.10
N SER A 169 -4.36 -13.26 23.67
CA SER A 169 -4.36 -14.73 23.49
C SER A 169 -5.66 -15.32 22.90
N ASN A 170 -5.68 -15.42 21.56
CA ASN A 170 -6.44 -16.39 20.73
C ASN A 170 -7.65 -15.90 19.93
N THR A 171 -8.06 -14.63 20.00
CA THR A 171 -9.08 -14.08 19.08
C THR A 171 -8.43 -13.14 18.06
N GLN A 172 -8.14 -13.66 16.86
CA GLN A 172 -7.79 -12.83 15.70
C GLN A 172 -9.08 -12.38 15.01
N ILE A 173 -9.51 -11.15 15.28
CA ILE A 173 -10.53 -10.50 14.46
C ILE A 173 -9.78 -9.82 13.31
N SER A 174 -9.81 -10.47 12.14
CA SER A 174 -9.25 -9.91 10.90
C SER A 174 -10.36 -9.29 10.07
N THR A 175 -10.41 -7.97 10.00
CA THR A 175 -11.28 -7.28 9.07
C THR A 175 -10.56 -7.08 7.74
N SER A 176 -11.18 -7.58 6.67
CA SER A 176 -10.70 -7.38 5.31
C SER A 176 -10.98 -5.96 4.87
N VAL A 177 -9.95 -5.24 4.41
CA VAL A 177 -10.08 -3.85 3.98
C VAL A 177 -10.30 -3.86 2.48
N SER A 178 -11.50 -3.50 2.07
CA SER A 178 -11.78 -3.19 0.68
C SER A 178 -11.35 -1.76 0.36
N ILE A 179 -10.63 -1.60 -0.75
CA ILE A 179 -10.30 -0.30 -1.34
C ILE A 179 -11.57 0.52 -1.51
N LEU A 180 -11.63 1.70 -0.88
CA LEU A 180 -12.75 2.62 -1.06
C LEU A 180 -12.35 3.68 -2.07
N ARG A 181 -12.64 3.38 -3.35
CA ARG A 181 -12.69 4.28 -4.51
C ARG A 181 -11.48 5.19 -4.76
N GLU A 182 -11.12 5.31 -6.03
CA GLU A 182 -10.31 6.44 -6.49
C GLU A 182 -11.18 7.70 -6.50
N GLU A 183 -10.94 8.64 -5.58
CA GLU A 183 -11.54 9.98 -5.61
C GLU A 183 -10.44 11.02 -5.85
N ASN A 184 -10.57 11.80 -6.92
CA ASN A 184 -9.63 12.87 -7.29
C ASN A 184 -8.16 12.42 -7.37
N GLY A 185 -7.91 11.19 -7.83
CA GLY A 185 -6.56 10.61 -7.93
C GLY A 185 -5.91 10.27 -6.60
N LYS A 186 -6.67 10.25 -5.49
CA LYS A 186 -6.22 9.77 -4.17
C LYS A 186 -6.85 8.41 -3.90
N TRP A 187 -6.04 7.48 -3.43
CA TRP A 187 -6.50 6.18 -2.96
C TRP A 187 -6.70 6.25 -1.46
N ASN A 188 -7.94 6.13 -1.00
CA ASN A 188 -8.29 6.13 0.41
C ASN A 188 -8.60 4.70 0.85
N TYR A 189 -7.79 4.16 1.75
CA TYR A 189 -8.16 2.96 2.48
C TYR A 189 -8.95 3.40 3.72
N ARG A 190 -10.13 2.81 3.95
CA ARG A 190 -10.89 2.98 5.18
C ARG A 190 -11.05 1.63 5.84
N LEU A 191 -10.64 1.53 7.10
CA LEU A 191 -10.70 0.30 7.87
C LEU A 191 -12.06 0.27 8.57
N TRP A 192 -12.96 -0.62 8.16
CA TRP A 192 -14.16 -0.88 8.94
C TRP A 192 -13.85 -2.01 9.92
N ALA A 193 -14.14 -1.79 11.21
CA ALA A 193 -14.37 -2.88 12.14
C ALA A 193 -15.79 -3.39 11.86
N GLU A 194 -15.95 -4.66 11.48
CA GLU A 194 -17.24 -5.35 11.47
C GLU A 194 -17.61 -5.75 12.90
#